data_AF-A0A960XSZ5-F1
#
_entry.id   AF-A0A960XSZ5-F1
#
_cell.length_a   1.000
_cell.length_b   1.000
_cell.length_c   1.000
_cell.angle_alpha   90.00
_cell.angle_beta   90.00
_cell.angle_gamma   90.00
#
_symmetry.space_group_name_H-M   'P 1'
#
loop_
_entity.id
_entity.type
_entity.pdbx_description
1 polymer ?
#
loop_
_entity_poly.entity_id
_entity_poly.type
_entity_poly.pdbx_seq_one_letter_code
_entity_poly.pdbx_strand_id
1 'polypeptide(L)'
;ADYPEEREGVKVHEFLLELMQERELAFPAREVKGKPLYLLPGLLTLDEPEVKDYDIAAHIEGAQVRFRYLYELLPAGVMSRFIVRTHTLSEEYFRWQRGAILGWGDARALVMAERRRNPRVDVFIIGGSPEERQELAGVIRSNMQVIHQGLPEGLAGKEELDLTLPDEQYESVDKLIRLEEQGLPVQVVTARGAQELPVTPELAQVQPPDARRPNAPELKIFVSYSHADFKVWERFKHHLDVLKNDGLVRWWYDGKIRKGSDWDDSIRRELLDADVVILLMSTPFFASPYINGVELKEAYRRHQLGKAELLPVLLSPCAAFANHPWLSKLQAVPSVNGQLRPLTSFNPTVNGWHLVDVALRKLISEIAARKPTRR
;
A
#
# COMPACT_ATOMS: atom_id res chain seq x y z
N ALA A 1 -20.91 -26.60 19.81
CA ALA A 1 -20.68 -26.62 18.36
C ALA A 1 -19.47 -27.50 18.15
N ASP A 2 -19.74 -28.74 17.77
CA ASP A 2 -18.80 -29.85 17.71
C ASP A 2 -17.70 -29.56 16.67
N TYR A 3 -16.52 -29.20 17.16
CA TYR A 3 -15.30 -29.35 16.38
C TYR A 3 -14.64 -30.66 16.82
N PRO A 4 -14.24 -31.54 15.90
CA PRO A 4 -13.66 -32.84 16.25
C PRO A 4 -12.40 -32.63 17.09
N GLU A 5 -12.28 -33.41 18.17
CA GLU A 5 -11.10 -33.40 19.03
C GLU A 5 -9.83 -33.63 18.21
N GLU A 6 -8.92 -32.69 18.44
CA GLU A 6 -7.54 -32.55 18.00
C GLU A 6 -6.83 -33.90 17.81
N ARG A 7 -6.54 -34.27 16.55
CA ARG A 7 -5.63 -35.38 16.27
C ARG A 7 -4.18 -34.90 16.38
N GLU A 8 -3.39 -35.60 17.21
CA GLU A 8 -1.92 -35.55 17.23
C GLU A 8 -1.28 -34.18 17.57
N GLY A 9 -1.92 -33.36 18.41
CA GLY A 9 -1.33 -32.10 18.89
C GLY A 9 -1.18 -31.00 17.82
N VAL A 10 -1.69 -31.24 16.60
CA VAL A 10 -1.78 -30.24 15.55
C VAL A 10 -3.10 -29.48 15.71
N LYS A 11 -3.02 -28.19 15.99
CA LYS A 11 -4.18 -27.30 16.07
C LYS A 11 -4.71 -27.00 14.66
N VAL A 12 -5.42 -27.95 14.06
CA VAL A 12 -5.94 -27.88 12.68
C VAL A 12 -6.73 -26.61 12.42
N HIS A 13 -7.49 -26.13 13.39
CA HIS A 13 -8.22 -24.87 13.28
C HIS A 13 -7.31 -23.64 13.10
N GLU A 14 -6.23 -23.53 13.87
CA GLU A 14 -5.24 -22.45 13.72
C GLU A 14 -4.53 -22.57 12.36
N PHE A 15 -4.13 -23.79 11.97
CA PHE A 15 -3.53 -24.05 10.67
C PHE A 15 -4.44 -23.67 9.50
N LEU A 16 -5.74 -23.97 9.56
CA LEU A 16 -6.69 -23.60 8.51
C LEU A 16 -6.87 -22.08 8.42
N LEU A 17 -6.89 -21.37 9.56
CA LEU A 17 -6.97 -19.91 9.56
C LEU A 17 -5.70 -19.27 8.99
N GLU A 18 -4.52 -19.81 9.30
CA GLU A 18 -3.26 -19.39 8.69
C GLU A 18 -3.29 -19.62 7.18
N LEU A 19 -3.71 -20.81 6.73
CA LEU A 19 -3.83 -21.14 5.31
C LEU A 19 -4.83 -20.22 4.59
N MET A 20 -5.97 -19.91 5.21
CA MET A 20 -6.95 -18.98 4.65
C MET A 20 -6.39 -17.57 4.49
N GLN A 21 -5.59 -17.09 5.44
CA GLN A 21 -4.92 -15.79 5.34
C GLN A 21 -3.84 -15.81 4.24
N GLU A 22 -3.02 -16.86 4.19
CA GLU A 22 -2.00 -17.05 3.15
C GLU A 22 -2.61 -17.09 1.74
N ARG A 23 -3.82 -17.63 1.61
CA ARG A 23 -4.57 -17.71 0.35
C ARG A 23 -5.48 -16.51 0.09
N GLU A 24 -5.38 -15.46 0.90
CA GLU A 24 -6.13 -14.21 0.76
C GLU A 24 -7.66 -14.42 0.78
N LEU A 25 -8.13 -15.36 1.60
CA LEU A 25 -9.54 -15.73 1.78
C LEU A 25 -10.17 -15.12 3.03
N ALA A 26 -9.36 -14.78 4.03
CA ALA A 26 -9.80 -14.19 5.28
C ALA A 26 -8.72 -13.30 5.89
N PHE A 27 -9.14 -12.40 6.80
CA PHE A 27 -8.25 -11.59 7.63
C PHE A 27 -8.88 -11.41 9.03
N PRO A 28 -8.08 -11.14 10.07
CA PRO A 28 -8.58 -10.79 11.39
C PRO A 28 -9.21 -9.40 11.37
N ALA A 29 -10.52 -9.30 11.63
CA ALA A 29 -11.24 -8.03 11.56
C ALA A 29 -11.31 -7.29 12.91
N ARG A 30 -11.57 -8.02 14.00
CA ARG A 30 -11.61 -7.45 15.36
C ARG A 30 -11.39 -8.52 16.40
N GLU A 31 -11.19 -8.13 17.66
CA GLU A 31 -11.12 -9.06 18.77
C GLU A 31 -12.45 -9.08 19.53
N VAL A 32 -12.97 -10.26 19.83
CA VAL A 32 -14.20 -10.45 20.61
C VAL A 32 -13.91 -11.44 21.73
N LYS A 33 -14.01 -10.98 22.98
CA LYS A 33 -13.78 -11.80 24.19
C LYS A 33 -12.41 -12.51 24.20
N GLY A 34 -11.34 -11.83 23.81
CA GLY A 34 -9.99 -12.41 23.82
C GLY A 34 -9.69 -13.32 22.62
N LYS A 35 -10.58 -13.38 21.62
CA LYS A 35 -10.41 -14.20 20.42
C LYS A 35 -10.50 -13.35 19.15
N PRO A 36 -9.62 -13.56 18.15
CA PRO A 36 -9.73 -12.89 16.87
C PRO A 36 -10.99 -13.36 16.13
N LEU A 37 -11.80 -12.40 15.72
CA LEU A 37 -12.91 -12.57 14.79
C LEU A 37 -12.37 -12.37 13.38
N TYR A 38 -12.54 -13.37 12.53
CA TYR A 38 -12.13 -13.32 11.13
C TYR A 38 -13.29 -12.89 10.24
N LEU A 39 -12.98 -12.10 9.22
CA LEU A 39 -13.91 -11.75 8.16
C LEU A 39 -13.52 -12.51 6.90
N LEU A 40 -14.52 -13.14 6.27
CA LEU A 40 -14.40 -13.84 4.99
C LEU A 40 -15.15 -13.01 3.95
N PRO A 41 -14.47 -12.26 3.05
CA PRO A 41 -15.14 -11.40 2.09
C PRO A 41 -16.12 -12.14 1.17
N GLY A 42 -15.83 -13.40 0.86
CA GLY A 42 -16.69 -14.24 0.03
C GLY A 42 -18.06 -14.57 0.66
N LEU A 43 -18.24 -14.35 1.97
CA LEU A 43 -19.49 -14.57 2.70
C LEU A 43 -20.21 -13.27 3.09
N LEU A 44 -19.70 -12.12 2.65
CA LEU A 44 -20.40 -10.85 2.83
C LEU A 44 -21.68 -10.82 2.00
N THR A 45 -22.58 -9.88 2.33
CA THR A 45 -23.77 -9.63 1.52
C THR A 45 -23.37 -9.28 0.08
N LEU A 46 -24.16 -9.77 -0.88
CA LEU A 46 -23.94 -9.50 -2.30
C LEU A 46 -24.02 -8.01 -2.62
N ASP A 47 -25.07 -7.40 -2.08
CA ASP A 47 -25.43 -6.02 -2.34
C ASP A 47 -24.88 -5.10 -1.23
N GLU A 48 -24.76 -3.83 -1.61
CA GLU A 48 -24.40 -2.74 -0.72
C GLU A 48 -25.35 -2.73 0.49
N PRO A 49 -24.84 -2.53 1.72
CA PRO A 49 -25.70 -2.29 2.85
C PRO A 49 -26.50 -1.00 2.65
N GLU A 50 -27.81 -1.01 2.87
CA GLU A 50 -28.65 0.21 2.90
C GLU A 50 -28.23 1.09 4.09
N VAL A 51 -27.29 2.01 3.87
CA VAL A 51 -26.77 2.89 4.92
C VAL A 51 -27.35 4.29 4.75
N LYS A 52 -28.00 4.81 5.78
CA LYS A 52 -28.57 6.18 5.79
C LYS A 52 -27.52 7.29 5.66
N ASP A 53 -26.26 6.97 5.95
CA ASP A 53 -25.16 7.91 6.13
C ASP A 53 -24.08 7.81 5.03
N TYR A 54 -24.27 7.01 3.97
CA TYR A 54 -23.35 6.94 2.84
C TYR A 54 -24.10 6.92 1.51
N ASP A 55 -23.91 7.95 0.69
CA ASP A 55 -24.54 8.08 -0.61
C ASP A 55 -23.55 7.67 -1.72
N ILE A 56 -23.71 6.46 -2.25
CA ILE A 56 -22.88 5.97 -3.36
C ILE A 56 -23.07 6.80 -4.63
N ALA A 57 -24.29 7.25 -4.93
CA ALA A 57 -24.54 8.04 -6.13
C ALA A 57 -23.79 9.38 -6.05
N ALA A 58 -23.88 10.07 -4.91
CA ALA A 58 -23.13 11.29 -4.67
C ALA A 58 -21.61 11.05 -4.68
N HIS A 59 -21.12 9.91 -4.19
CA HIS A 59 -19.69 9.55 -4.26
C HIS A 59 -19.20 9.39 -5.70
N ILE A 60 -19.97 8.68 -6.53
CA ILE A 60 -19.63 8.46 -7.95
C ILE A 60 -19.64 9.80 -8.72
N GLU A 61 -20.68 10.61 -8.52
CA GLU A 61 -20.81 11.92 -9.16
C GLU A 61 -19.68 12.87 -8.73
N GLY A 62 -19.34 12.89 -7.45
CA GLY A 62 -18.29 13.73 -6.89
C GLY A 62 -16.85 13.26 -7.14
N ALA A 63 -16.65 12.08 -7.74
CA ALA A 63 -15.33 11.49 -7.97
C ALA A 63 -14.42 12.41 -8.80
N GLN A 64 -13.23 12.68 -8.25
CA GLN A 64 -12.21 13.54 -8.83
C GLN A 64 -11.13 12.74 -9.58
N VAL A 65 -10.97 11.46 -9.23
CA VAL A 65 -10.14 10.50 -9.96
C VAL A 65 -10.97 9.26 -10.19
N ARG A 66 -11.07 8.81 -11.44
CA ARG A 66 -11.78 7.59 -11.83
C ARG A 66 -10.90 6.73 -12.71
N PHE A 67 -10.86 5.44 -12.41
CA PHE A 67 -10.24 4.44 -13.28
C PHE A 67 -10.95 3.11 -13.11
N ARG A 68 -10.76 2.20 -14.06
CA ARG A 68 -11.42 0.90 -14.06
C ARG A 68 -10.52 -0.19 -14.62
N TYR A 69 -10.88 -1.43 -14.30
CA TYR A 69 -10.31 -2.62 -14.89
C TYR A 69 -11.40 -3.34 -15.68
N LEU A 70 -11.26 -3.46 -16.99
CA LEU A 70 -12.17 -4.21 -17.85
C LEU A 70 -11.74 -5.67 -17.97
N TYR A 71 -12.68 -6.59 -17.84
CA TYR A 71 -12.44 -8.03 -17.92
C TYR A 71 -13.32 -8.65 -19.00
N GLU A 72 -12.77 -9.63 -19.72
CA GLU A 72 -13.60 -10.53 -20.53
C GLU A 72 -14.52 -11.36 -19.63
N LEU A 73 -13.98 -11.85 -18.51
CA LEU A 73 -14.70 -12.53 -17.44
C LEU A 73 -14.08 -12.17 -16.10
N LEU A 74 -14.84 -11.52 -15.20
CA LEU A 74 -14.36 -11.15 -13.87
C LEU A 74 -14.35 -12.38 -12.92
N PRO A 75 -13.17 -12.88 -12.50
CA PRO A 75 -13.08 -14.03 -11.60
C PRO A 75 -13.65 -13.69 -10.21
N ALA A 76 -14.36 -14.64 -9.60
CA ALA A 76 -15.04 -14.42 -8.31
C ALA A 76 -14.07 -14.03 -7.18
N GLY A 77 -12.82 -14.49 -7.24
CA GLY A 77 -11.82 -14.21 -6.22
C GLY A 77 -11.22 -12.81 -6.25
N VAL A 78 -11.39 -12.03 -7.33
CA VAL A 78 -10.71 -10.71 -7.46
C VAL A 78 -11.13 -9.77 -6.33
N MET A 79 -12.43 -9.55 -6.14
CA MET A 79 -12.92 -8.67 -5.07
C MET A 79 -12.64 -9.21 -3.68
N SER A 80 -12.75 -10.52 -3.47
CA SER A 80 -12.45 -11.10 -2.15
C SER A 80 -10.98 -10.88 -1.78
N ARG A 81 -10.06 -11.20 -2.69
CA ARG A 81 -8.62 -10.97 -2.48
C ARG A 81 -8.31 -9.50 -2.31
N PHE A 82 -8.95 -8.62 -3.09
CA PHE A 82 -8.80 -7.17 -2.94
C PHE A 82 -9.19 -6.71 -1.54
N ILE A 83 -10.38 -7.09 -1.06
CA ILE A 83 -10.87 -6.72 0.29
C ILE A 83 -9.94 -7.26 1.37
N VAL A 84 -9.44 -8.50 1.24
CA VAL A 84 -8.46 -9.05 2.20
C VAL A 84 -7.19 -8.21 2.20
N ARG A 85 -6.66 -7.88 1.02
CA ARG A 85 -5.40 -7.13 0.91
C ARG A 85 -5.51 -5.70 1.40
N THR A 86 -6.65 -5.03 1.20
CA THR A 86 -6.87 -3.62 1.58
C THR A 86 -7.64 -3.47 2.89
N HIS A 87 -7.69 -4.51 3.73
CA HIS A 87 -8.56 -4.53 4.91
C HIS A 87 -8.20 -3.47 5.96
N THR A 88 -6.92 -3.08 6.07
CA THR A 88 -6.45 -2.02 7.00
C THR A 88 -6.90 -0.63 6.56
N LEU A 89 -7.22 -0.43 5.28
CA LEU A 89 -7.71 0.84 4.72
C LEU A 89 -9.23 0.99 4.81
N SER A 90 -9.93 -0.09 5.16
CA SER A 90 -11.39 -0.15 5.21
C SER A 90 -11.91 -0.39 6.63
N GLU A 91 -11.08 -0.24 7.67
CA GLU A 91 -11.45 -0.55 9.08
C GLU A 91 -12.67 0.23 9.56
N GLU A 92 -12.76 1.50 9.18
CA GLU A 92 -13.86 2.41 9.56
C GLU A 92 -14.97 2.46 8.50
N TYR A 93 -14.90 1.62 7.47
CA TYR A 93 -15.72 1.73 6.28
C TYR A 93 -16.44 0.43 5.90
N PHE A 94 -17.49 0.57 5.12
CA PHE A 94 -18.32 -0.54 4.68
C PHE A 94 -17.64 -1.41 3.62
N ARG A 95 -18.00 -2.68 3.66
CA ARG A 95 -17.51 -3.74 2.76
C ARG A 95 -18.65 -4.70 2.45
N TRP A 96 -18.77 -5.08 1.21
CA TRP A 96 -19.71 -6.08 0.72
C TRP A 96 -19.01 -6.95 -0.32
N GLN A 97 -19.64 -8.03 -0.75
CA GLN A 97 -18.98 -9.02 -1.62
C GLN A 97 -18.50 -8.42 -2.95
N ARG A 98 -19.17 -7.35 -3.41
CA ARG A 98 -18.89 -6.67 -4.68
C ARG A 98 -18.18 -5.34 -4.51
N GLY A 99 -17.85 -4.90 -3.30
CA GLY A 99 -17.22 -3.59 -3.14
C GLY A 99 -16.71 -3.29 -1.73
N ALA A 100 -15.89 -2.25 -1.66
CA ALA A 100 -15.37 -1.74 -0.41
C ALA A 100 -15.09 -0.25 -0.54
N ILE A 101 -15.21 0.44 0.59
CA ILE A 101 -14.76 1.82 0.73
C ILE A 101 -13.41 1.80 1.45
N LEU A 102 -12.44 2.49 0.90
CA LEU A 102 -11.09 2.63 1.45
C LEU A 102 -10.84 4.10 1.81
N GLY A 103 -10.21 4.35 2.95
CA GLY A 103 -9.78 5.68 3.35
C GLY A 103 -8.25 5.82 3.34
N TRP A 104 -7.79 7.01 2.97
CA TRP A 104 -6.39 7.41 2.99
C TRP A 104 -6.27 8.89 3.27
N GLY A 105 -5.98 9.24 4.52
CA GLY A 105 -6.12 10.64 4.96
C GLY A 105 -7.55 11.10 4.80
N ASP A 106 -7.72 12.26 4.16
CA ASP A 106 -9.03 12.79 3.80
C ASP A 106 -9.58 12.28 2.46
N ALA A 107 -8.79 11.48 1.72
CA ALA A 107 -9.23 10.84 0.49
C ALA A 107 -10.00 9.54 0.78
N ARG A 108 -11.04 9.28 -0.02
CA ARG A 108 -11.87 8.07 0.06
C ARG A 108 -12.06 7.47 -1.32
N ALA A 109 -11.86 6.16 -1.43
CA ALA A 109 -12.09 5.41 -2.66
C ALA A 109 -13.27 4.45 -2.48
N LEU A 110 -14.19 4.48 -3.43
CA LEU A 110 -15.22 3.48 -3.62
C LEU A 110 -14.76 2.52 -4.72
N VAL A 111 -14.58 1.25 -4.38
CA VAL A 111 -14.17 0.20 -5.33
C VAL A 111 -15.32 -0.78 -5.50
N MET A 112 -15.79 -0.98 -6.73
CA MET A 112 -16.98 -1.80 -6.99
C MET A 112 -16.81 -2.70 -8.21
N ALA A 113 -17.35 -3.90 -8.13
CA ALA A 113 -17.36 -4.87 -9.22
C ALA A 113 -18.74 -4.98 -9.90
N GLU A 114 -18.75 -4.84 -11.22
CA GLU A 114 -19.84 -5.26 -12.09
C GLU A 114 -19.47 -6.59 -12.77
N ARG A 115 -20.34 -7.60 -12.70
CA ARG A 115 -20.06 -8.96 -13.21
C ARG A 115 -20.93 -9.38 -14.38
N ARG A 116 -22.13 -8.79 -14.52
CA ARG A 116 -23.14 -9.21 -15.49
C ARG A 116 -23.02 -8.44 -16.80
N ARG A 117 -22.97 -7.11 -16.72
CA ARG A 117 -22.97 -6.23 -17.90
C ARG A 117 -21.66 -5.48 -17.98
N ASN A 118 -20.81 -5.85 -18.94
CA ASN A 118 -19.45 -5.32 -19.10
C ASN A 118 -18.61 -5.54 -17.82
N PRO A 119 -18.13 -6.78 -17.59
CA PRO A 119 -17.44 -7.16 -16.36
C PRO A 119 -16.26 -6.24 -16.07
N ARG A 120 -16.32 -5.54 -14.93
CA ARG A 120 -15.33 -4.54 -14.57
C ARG A 120 -15.22 -4.33 -13.08
N VAL A 121 -14.10 -3.74 -12.67
CA VAL A 121 -13.93 -3.17 -11.34
C VAL A 121 -13.71 -1.68 -11.52
N ASP A 122 -14.66 -0.87 -11.05
CA ASP A 122 -14.62 0.59 -11.09
C ASP A 122 -14.04 1.13 -9.78
N VAL A 123 -13.28 2.21 -9.88
CA VAL A 123 -12.65 2.91 -8.74
C VAL A 123 -12.98 4.40 -8.84
N PHE A 124 -13.57 4.93 -7.77
CA PHE A 124 -13.99 6.33 -7.67
C PHE A 124 -13.36 6.97 -6.43
N ILE A 125 -12.50 7.98 -6.60
CA ILE A 125 -11.80 8.62 -5.49
C ILE A 125 -12.26 10.07 -5.31
N ILE A 126 -12.62 10.42 -4.07
CA ILE A 126 -13.04 11.77 -3.64
C ILE A 126 -12.21 12.26 -2.45
N GLY A 127 -12.28 13.56 -2.18
CA GLY A 127 -11.76 14.17 -0.95
C GLY A 127 -10.23 14.29 -0.95
N GLY A 128 -9.69 14.78 0.16
CA GLY A 128 -8.25 14.97 0.36
C GLY A 128 -7.55 15.92 -0.61
N SER A 129 -6.22 15.96 -0.55
CA SER A 129 -5.39 16.67 -1.53
C SER A 129 -5.24 15.85 -2.83
N PRO A 130 -4.81 16.48 -3.95
CA PRO A 130 -4.46 15.73 -5.17
C PRO A 130 -3.44 14.62 -4.94
N GLU A 131 -2.46 14.86 -4.05
CA GLU A 131 -1.43 13.90 -3.68
C GLU A 131 -2.01 12.71 -2.91
N GLU A 132 -2.88 12.95 -1.92
CA GLU A 132 -3.54 11.86 -1.20
C GLU A 132 -4.40 10.99 -2.11
N ARG A 133 -5.08 11.59 -3.10
CA ARG A 133 -5.85 10.83 -4.11
C ARG A 133 -4.95 10.01 -5.02
N GLN A 134 -3.83 10.58 -5.48
CA GLN A 134 -2.84 9.88 -6.31
C GLN A 134 -2.21 8.71 -5.54
N GLU A 135 -1.90 8.89 -4.26
CA GLU A 135 -1.38 7.83 -3.38
C GLU A 135 -2.40 6.70 -3.20
N LEU A 136 -3.66 7.03 -2.89
CA LEU A 136 -4.72 6.03 -2.76
C LEU A 136 -4.95 5.29 -4.08
N ALA A 137 -4.92 5.99 -5.22
CA ALA A 137 -4.96 5.34 -6.53
C ALA A 137 -3.79 4.37 -6.72
N GLY A 138 -2.57 4.80 -6.42
CA GLY A 138 -1.37 3.94 -6.45
C GLY A 138 -1.51 2.69 -5.58
N VAL A 139 -2.04 2.82 -4.37
CA VAL A 139 -2.27 1.68 -3.44
C VAL A 139 -3.26 0.68 -4.02
N ILE A 140 -4.36 1.16 -4.59
CA ILE A 140 -5.38 0.30 -5.23
C ILE A 140 -4.77 -0.40 -6.44
N ARG A 141 -4.09 0.34 -7.32
CA ARG A 141 -3.41 -0.18 -8.51
C ARG A 141 -2.39 -1.25 -8.17
N SER A 142 -1.57 -0.99 -7.15
CA SER A 142 -0.56 -1.93 -6.68
C SER A 142 -1.17 -3.26 -6.21
N ASN A 143 -2.25 -3.19 -5.43
CA ASN A 143 -2.95 -4.39 -4.97
C ASN A 143 -3.64 -5.15 -6.10
N MET A 144 -4.27 -4.45 -7.05
CA MET A 144 -4.90 -5.06 -8.22
C MET A 144 -3.88 -5.77 -9.11
N GLN A 145 -2.73 -5.14 -9.35
CA GLN A 145 -1.64 -5.74 -10.12
C GLN A 145 -1.16 -7.07 -9.52
N VAL A 146 -0.98 -7.14 -8.19
CA VAL A 146 -0.58 -8.39 -7.51
C VAL A 146 -1.66 -9.47 -7.65
N ILE A 147 -2.94 -9.09 -7.59
CA ILE A 147 -4.05 -10.03 -7.79
C ILE A 147 -4.03 -10.56 -9.21
N HIS A 148 -3.88 -9.69 -10.21
CA HIS A 148 -3.85 -10.02 -11.64
C HIS A 148 -2.67 -10.89 -12.05
N GLN A 149 -1.47 -10.64 -11.50
CA GLN A 149 -0.30 -11.50 -11.72
C GLN A 149 -0.52 -12.96 -11.28
N GLY A 150 -1.42 -13.18 -10.31
CA GLY A 150 -1.80 -14.51 -9.85
C GLY A 150 -2.98 -15.14 -10.60
N LEU A 151 -3.57 -14.46 -11.60
CA LEU A 151 -4.66 -15.00 -12.40
C LEU A 151 -4.14 -15.80 -13.60
N PRO A 152 -4.91 -16.78 -14.10
CA PRO A 152 -4.63 -17.40 -15.39
C PRO A 152 -4.51 -16.37 -16.52
N GLU A 153 -3.71 -16.71 -17.52
CA GLU A 153 -3.49 -15.87 -18.70
C GLU A 153 -4.83 -15.46 -19.35
N GLY A 154 -4.93 -14.19 -19.75
CA GLY A 154 -6.14 -13.62 -20.36
C GLY A 154 -7.25 -13.19 -19.38
N LEU A 155 -7.15 -13.53 -18.09
CA LEU A 155 -8.16 -13.12 -17.08
C LEU A 155 -7.79 -11.86 -16.29
N ALA A 156 -6.60 -11.30 -16.52
CA ALA A 156 -6.21 -10.02 -15.94
C ALA A 156 -7.05 -8.88 -16.55
N GLY A 157 -7.48 -7.95 -15.69
CA GLY A 157 -8.27 -6.81 -16.15
C GLY A 157 -7.38 -5.79 -16.86
N LYS A 158 -7.86 -5.25 -17.98
CA LYS A 158 -7.19 -4.14 -18.70
C LYS A 158 -7.53 -2.83 -18.03
N GLU A 159 -6.52 -2.08 -17.62
CA GLU A 159 -6.69 -0.81 -16.92
C GLU A 159 -7.04 0.32 -17.91
N GLU A 160 -8.08 1.09 -17.56
CA GLU A 160 -8.49 2.30 -18.26
C GLU A 160 -8.66 3.45 -17.27
N LEU A 161 -8.27 4.64 -17.69
CA LEU A 161 -8.32 5.87 -16.92
C LEU A 161 -9.37 6.82 -17.51
N ASP A 162 -10.20 7.42 -16.66
CA ASP A 162 -11.06 8.54 -17.06
C ASP A 162 -10.20 9.77 -17.30
N LEU A 163 -10.19 10.25 -18.53
CA LEU A 163 -9.44 11.43 -18.93
C LEU A 163 -10.12 12.67 -18.38
N THR A 164 -9.36 13.75 -18.22
CA THR A 164 -9.86 15.04 -17.71
C THR A 164 -10.71 15.78 -18.75
N LEU A 165 -11.79 15.13 -19.21
CA LEU A 165 -12.77 15.59 -20.18
C LEU A 165 -14.19 15.41 -19.63
N PRO A 166 -15.16 16.20 -20.14
CA PRO A 166 -16.56 15.92 -19.91
C PRO A 166 -16.98 14.54 -20.46
N ASP A 167 -18.08 14.00 -19.93
CA ASP A 167 -18.76 12.81 -20.45
C ASP A 167 -17.98 11.48 -20.32
N GLU A 168 -17.21 11.30 -19.23
CA GLU A 168 -16.56 10.03 -18.85
C GLU A 168 -15.78 9.36 -20.00
N GLN A 169 -14.65 9.96 -20.37
CA GLN A 169 -13.85 9.52 -21.52
C GLN A 169 -12.71 8.62 -21.06
N TYR A 170 -12.94 7.31 -21.11
CA TYR A 170 -11.93 6.32 -20.70
C TYR A 170 -10.95 6.00 -21.82
N GLU A 171 -9.67 5.86 -21.45
CA GLU A 171 -8.62 5.39 -22.35
C GLU A 171 -7.70 4.38 -21.67
N SER A 172 -7.16 3.45 -22.45
CA SER A 172 -6.24 2.43 -21.95
C SER A 172 -4.96 3.05 -21.38
N VAL A 173 -4.62 2.68 -20.13
CA VAL A 173 -3.39 3.15 -19.48
C VAL A 173 -2.14 2.70 -20.24
N ASP A 174 -2.13 1.48 -20.79
CA ASP A 174 -1.02 0.98 -21.62
C ASP A 174 -0.84 1.79 -22.92
N LYS A 175 -1.94 2.31 -23.49
CA LYS A 175 -1.88 3.21 -24.64
C LYS A 175 -1.30 4.56 -24.22
N LEU A 176 -1.76 5.12 -23.10
CA LEU A 176 -1.26 6.38 -22.56
C LEU A 176 0.24 6.29 -22.27
N ILE A 177 0.72 5.25 -21.59
CA ILE A 177 2.16 5.08 -21.31
C ILE A 177 2.98 5.11 -22.61
N ARG A 178 2.56 4.37 -23.65
CA ARG A 178 3.26 4.37 -24.95
C ARG A 178 3.28 5.74 -25.62
N LEU A 179 2.19 6.51 -25.51
CA LEU A 179 2.14 7.86 -26.06
C LEU A 179 3.04 8.83 -25.29
N GLU A 180 3.09 8.72 -23.95
CA GLU A 180 4.00 9.52 -23.12
C GLU A 180 5.46 9.26 -23.47
N GLU A 181 5.86 7.99 -23.64
CA GLU A 181 7.21 7.61 -24.06
C GLU A 181 7.61 8.18 -25.42
N GLN A 182 6.63 8.34 -26.32
CA GLN A 182 6.82 8.92 -27.66
C GLN A 182 6.70 10.45 -27.68
N GLY A 183 6.32 11.07 -26.56
CA GLY A 183 6.03 12.51 -26.50
C GLY A 183 4.81 12.92 -27.32
N LEU A 184 3.87 12.00 -27.56
CA LEU A 184 2.66 12.24 -28.35
C LEU A 184 1.44 12.50 -27.45
N PRO A 185 0.48 13.34 -27.89
CA PRO A 185 -0.78 13.53 -27.18
C PRO A 185 -1.71 12.32 -27.39
N VAL A 186 -2.72 12.20 -26.51
CA VAL A 186 -3.85 11.31 -26.74
C VAL A 186 -4.94 12.07 -27.48
N GLN A 187 -5.49 11.45 -28.53
CA GLN A 187 -6.62 11.99 -29.30
C GLN A 187 -7.91 11.30 -28.87
N VAL A 188 -8.92 12.10 -28.51
CA VAL A 188 -10.23 11.62 -28.03
C VAL A 188 -11.32 12.28 -28.85
N VAL A 189 -12.28 11.50 -29.36
CA VAL A 189 -13.44 12.03 -30.08
C VAL A 189 -14.56 12.30 -29.08
N THR A 190 -14.89 13.57 -28.86
CA THR A 190 -16.01 13.97 -27.99
C THR A 190 -17.17 14.50 -28.82
N ALA A 191 -18.31 14.77 -28.17
CA ALA A 191 -19.45 15.44 -28.79
C ALA A 191 -19.10 16.82 -29.40
N ARG A 192 -17.98 17.43 -28.98
CA ARG A 192 -17.47 18.72 -29.48
C ARG A 192 -16.42 18.56 -30.58
N GLY A 193 -16.14 17.34 -31.02
CA GLY A 193 -15.11 17.02 -32.02
C GLY A 193 -13.90 16.32 -31.43
N ALA A 194 -12.89 16.07 -32.26
CA ALA A 194 -11.62 15.51 -31.82
C ALA A 194 -10.86 16.52 -30.96
N GLN A 195 -10.44 16.09 -29.77
CA GLN A 195 -9.61 16.86 -28.84
C GLN A 195 -8.30 16.13 -28.63
N GLU A 196 -7.21 16.89 -28.46
CA GLU A 196 -5.90 16.37 -28.11
C GLU A 196 -5.57 16.77 -26.67
N LEU A 197 -5.09 15.81 -25.88
CA LEU A 197 -4.67 16.05 -24.50
C LEU A 197 -3.20 15.67 -24.32
N PRO A 198 -2.44 16.45 -23.53
CA PRO A 198 -1.13 16.01 -23.07
C PRO A 198 -1.31 14.78 -22.17
N VAL A 199 -0.53 13.74 -22.39
CA VAL A 199 -0.69 12.47 -21.67
C VAL A 199 -0.16 12.52 -20.24
N THR A 200 0.93 13.24 -20.00
CA THR A 200 1.60 13.27 -18.69
C THR A 200 0.70 13.74 -17.55
N PRO A 201 -0.10 14.81 -17.68
CA PRO A 201 -1.07 15.20 -16.66
C PRO A 201 -2.16 14.15 -16.40
N GLU A 202 -2.59 13.42 -17.43
CA GLU A 202 -3.60 12.37 -17.29
C GLU A 202 -3.04 11.20 -16.47
N LEU A 203 -1.88 10.66 -16.85
CA LEU A 203 -1.23 9.60 -16.07
C LEU A 203 -0.83 10.09 -14.66
N ALA A 204 -0.56 11.39 -14.50
CA ALA A 204 -0.31 12.01 -13.20
C ALA A 204 -1.51 11.96 -12.24
N GLN A 205 -2.73 11.64 -12.69
CA GLN A 205 -3.85 11.44 -11.77
C GLN A 205 -3.67 10.23 -10.86
N VAL A 206 -3.00 9.17 -11.33
CA VAL A 206 -2.91 7.87 -10.65
C VAL A 206 -1.48 7.43 -10.34
N GLN A 207 -0.47 8.12 -10.87
CA GLN A 207 0.94 7.80 -10.64
C GLN A 207 1.80 9.03 -10.94
N PRO A 208 2.87 9.32 -10.18
CA PRO A 208 3.73 10.46 -10.50
C PRO A 208 4.62 10.17 -11.73
N PRO A 209 5.00 11.19 -12.53
CA PRO A 209 5.84 11.01 -13.72
C PRO A 209 7.19 10.36 -13.44
N ASP A 210 7.81 10.68 -12.31
CA ASP A 210 9.11 10.13 -11.94
C ASP A 210 9.06 8.60 -11.69
N ALA A 211 7.90 8.09 -11.25
CA ALA A 211 7.66 6.65 -11.07
C ALA A 211 7.48 5.89 -12.39
N ARG A 212 7.24 6.58 -13.51
CA ARG A 212 7.11 5.96 -14.85
C ARG A 212 8.43 5.93 -15.62
N ARG A 213 9.53 6.43 -15.04
CA ARG A 213 10.82 6.47 -15.73
C ARG A 213 11.51 5.10 -15.71
N PRO A 214 11.89 4.53 -16.87
CA PRO A 214 12.48 3.18 -16.94
C PRO A 214 13.86 3.04 -16.26
N ASN A 215 14.51 4.15 -15.92
CA ASN A 215 15.83 4.19 -15.28
C ASN A 215 15.79 4.59 -13.79
N ALA A 216 14.61 4.57 -13.15
CA ALA A 216 14.55 4.83 -11.72
C ALA A 216 15.34 3.73 -10.97
N PRO A 217 16.24 4.09 -10.04
CA PRO A 217 17.04 3.10 -9.34
C PRO A 217 16.16 2.30 -8.40
N GLU A 218 16.18 0.98 -8.58
CA GLU A 218 15.51 0.04 -7.68
C GLU A 218 16.30 -0.05 -6.35
N LEU A 219 15.97 0.83 -5.39
CA LEU A 219 16.64 0.88 -4.09
C LEU A 219 16.19 -0.27 -3.19
N LYS A 220 17.11 -0.81 -2.40
CA LYS A 220 16.80 -1.87 -1.43
C LYS A 220 16.46 -1.27 -0.07
N ILE A 221 15.24 -1.55 0.41
CA ILE A 221 14.73 -1.10 1.70
C ILE A 221 14.70 -2.27 2.68
N PHE A 222 15.27 -2.07 3.86
CA PHE A 222 15.08 -2.97 5.00
C PHE A 222 14.19 -2.28 6.03
N VAL A 223 13.19 -2.98 6.55
CA VAL A 223 12.30 -2.45 7.59
C VAL A 223 12.52 -3.20 8.90
N SER A 224 12.93 -2.46 9.93
CA SER A 224 13.04 -2.96 11.31
C SER A 224 11.86 -2.45 12.12
N TYR A 225 11.10 -3.37 12.73
CA TYR A 225 9.94 -3.05 13.57
C TYR A 225 9.78 -4.08 14.69
N SER A 226 9.04 -3.73 15.75
CA SER A 226 8.67 -4.72 16.76
C SER A 226 7.45 -5.52 16.30
N HIS A 227 7.43 -6.83 16.56
CA HIS A 227 6.26 -7.66 16.29
C HIS A 227 5.00 -7.17 17.01
N ALA A 228 5.13 -6.42 18.11
CA ALA A 228 4.02 -5.78 18.80
C ALA A 228 3.34 -4.68 17.94
N ASP A 229 4.06 -4.13 16.96
CA ASP A 229 3.60 -3.08 16.04
C ASP A 229 3.16 -3.65 14.67
N PHE A 230 2.88 -4.96 14.58
CA PHE A 230 2.57 -5.63 13.30
C PHE A 230 1.42 -4.98 12.53
N LYS A 231 0.35 -4.55 13.19
CA LYS A 231 -0.78 -3.86 12.52
C LYS A 231 -0.35 -2.54 11.86
N VAL A 232 0.56 -1.82 12.52
CA VAL A 232 1.09 -0.55 12.01
C VAL A 232 1.99 -0.82 10.80
N TRP A 233 2.82 -1.86 10.88
CA TRP A 233 3.61 -2.36 9.76
C TRP A 233 2.75 -2.80 8.58
N GLU A 234 1.67 -3.54 8.81
CA GLU A 234 0.78 -4.03 7.76
C GLU A 234 0.16 -2.88 6.96
N ARG A 235 -0.20 -1.78 7.63
CA ARG A 235 -0.62 -0.55 6.96
C ARG A 235 0.53 0.11 6.20
N PHE A 236 1.72 0.23 6.80
CA PHE A 236 2.88 0.85 6.15
C PHE A 236 3.33 0.11 4.89
N LYS A 237 3.23 -1.22 4.90
CA LYS A 237 3.60 -2.08 3.78
C LYS A 237 2.92 -1.65 2.47
N HIS A 238 1.69 -1.14 2.52
CA HIS A 238 1.00 -0.65 1.31
C HIS A 238 1.76 0.49 0.63
N HIS A 239 2.40 1.39 1.37
CA HIS A 239 3.24 2.44 0.79
C HIS A 239 4.42 1.85 0.03
N LEU A 240 5.09 0.88 0.64
CA LEU A 240 6.25 0.23 0.04
C LEU A 240 5.84 -0.62 -1.19
N ASP A 241 4.66 -1.22 -1.18
CA ASP A 241 4.09 -1.95 -2.32
C ASP A 241 3.76 -1.01 -3.49
N VAL A 242 3.33 0.23 -3.24
CA VAL A 242 3.19 1.25 -4.30
C VAL A 242 4.55 1.56 -4.91
N LEU A 243 5.52 1.95 -4.09
CA LEU A 243 6.86 2.31 -4.54
C LEU A 243 7.56 1.15 -5.27
N LYS A 244 7.29 -0.09 -4.85
CA LYS A 244 7.81 -1.29 -5.51
C LYS A 244 7.22 -1.48 -6.89
N ASN A 245 5.91 -1.30 -7.04
CA ASN A 245 5.25 -1.46 -8.32
C ASN A 245 5.56 -0.30 -9.28
N ASP A 246 5.86 0.88 -8.73
CA ASP A 246 6.48 2.00 -9.43
C ASP A 246 7.95 1.71 -9.86
N GLY A 247 8.50 0.53 -9.53
CA GLY A 247 9.88 0.15 -9.86
C GLY A 247 10.96 0.90 -9.08
N LEU A 248 10.58 1.70 -8.09
CA LEU A 248 11.50 2.56 -7.33
C LEU A 248 12.25 1.79 -6.24
N VAL A 249 11.66 0.72 -5.70
CA VAL A 249 12.23 0.01 -4.55
C VAL A 249 12.00 -1.51 -4.61
N ARG A 250 12.91 -2.25 -3.98
CA ARG A 250 12.60 -3.56 -3.38
C ARG A 250 12.63 -3.41 -1.88
N TRP A 251 11.77 -4.11 -1.17
CA TRP A 251 11.74 -4.01 0.29
C TRP A 251 11.69 -5.39 0.96
N TRP A 252 12.26 -5.46 2.15
CA TRP A 252 12.39 -6.66 2.97
C TRP A 252 12.07 -6.38 4.45
N TYR A 253 11.53 -7.38 5.16
CA TYR A 253 11.20 -7.36 6.59
C TYR A 253 11.31 -8.76 7.21
N ASP A 254 11.48 -8.84 8.53
CA ASP A 254 11.75 -10.07 9.30
C ASP A 254 10.54 -11.03 9.44
N GLY A 255 9.32 -10.56 9.22
CA GLY A 255 8.07 -11.27 9.53
C GLY A 255 7.74 -12.52 8.69
N LYS A 256 8.68 -13.07 7.92
CA LYS A 256 8.53 -14.33 7.15
C LYS A 256 9.35 -15.51 7.68
N ILE A 257 10.12 -15.35 8.76
CA ILE A 257 11.10 -16.37 9.17
C ILE A 257 10.70 -17.06 10.48
N ARG A 258 10.42 -18.38 10.40
CA ARG A 258 10.14 -19.26 11.55
C ARG A 258 11.30 -19.25 12.56
N LYS A 259 10.96 -19.32 13.85
CA LYS A 259 11.93 -19.40 14.97
C LYS A 259 12.82 -20.64 14.84
N GLY A 260 14.13 -20.47 14.64
CA GLY A 260 15.11 -21.56 14.69
C GLY A 260 16.40 -21.30 13.89
N SER A 261 17.44 -20.83 14.59
CA SER A 261 18.89 -20.95 14.33
C SER A 261 19.55 -20.60 12.98
N ASP A 262 18.85 -20.46 11.85
CA ASP A 262 19.39 -19.87 10.60
C ASP A 262 18.98 -18.38 10.44
N TRP A 263 18.44 -17.80 11.51
CA TRP A 263 17.71 -16.53 11.58
C TRP A 263 18.61 -15.30 11.35
N ASP A 264 19.83 -15.31 11.87
CA ASP A 264 20.69 -14.12 11.90
C ASP A 264 21.35 -13.79 10.56
N ASP A 265 21.74 -14.80 9.77
CA ASP A 265 22.54 -14.55 8.57
C ASP A 265 21.71 -14.00 7.40
N SER A 266 20.46 -14.43 7.24
CA SER A 266 19.58 -13.88 6.20
C SER A 266 19.15 -12.46 6.52
N ILE A 267 18.71 -12.19 7.76
CA ILE A 267 18.34 -10.85 8.22
C ILE A 267 19.53 -9.90 8.08
N ARG A 268 20.70 -10.32 8.56
CA ARG A 268 21.93 -9.54 8.45
C ARG A 268 22.33 -9.32 7.00
N ARG A 269 22.17 -10.29 6.11
CA ARG A 269 22.47 -10.13 4.68
C ARG A 269 21.59 -9.06 4.05
N GLU A 270 20.29 -9.10 4.28
CA GLU A 270 19.35 -8.12 3.76
C GLU A 270 19.64 -6.72 4.33
N LEU A 271 19.93 -6.62 5.63
CA LEU A 271 20.37 -5.38 6.26
C LEU A 271 21.70 -4.85 5.66
N LEU A 272 22.64 -5.75 5.35
CA LEU A 272 23.94 -5.42 4.74
C LEU A 272 23.84 -5.10 3.24
N ASP A 273 22.74 -5.41 2.59
CA ASP A 273 22.50 -5.12 1.17
C ASP A 273 21.56 -3.91 1.00
N ALA A 274 20.86 -3.50 2.06
CA ALA A 274 19.95 -2.37 2.05
C ALA A 274 20.63 -1.02 1.79
N ASP A 275 19.99 -0.21 0.94
CA ASP A 275 20.31 1.19 0.66
C ASP A 275 19.62 2.13 1.64
N VAL A 276 18.43 1.75 2.12
CA VAL A 276 17.65 2.48 3.11
C VAL A 276 17.22 1.50 4.20
N VAL A 277 17.40 1.89 5.46
CA VAL A 277 16.91 1.15 6.62
C VAL A 277 15.85 2.00 7.33
N ILE A 278 14.61 1.52 7.30
CA ILE A 278 13.47 2.17 7.96
C ILE A 278 13.34 1.58 9.36
N LEU A 279 13.30 2.45 10.38
CA LEU A 279 13.16 2.06 11.77
C LEU A 279 11.77 2.48 12.27
N LEU A 280 10.86 1.54 12.48
CA LEU A 280 9.54 1.82 13.03
C LEU A 280 9.62 1.90 14.56
N MET A 281 9.85 3.10 15.07
CA MET A 281 10.19 3.38 16.46
C MET A 281 8.96 3.47 17.36
N SER A 282 8.98 2.66 18.41
CA SER A 282 7.95 2.57 19.46
C SER A 282 8.61 2.14 20.78
N THR A 283 7.91 2.20 21.91
CA THR A 283 8.43 1.61 23.16
C THR A 283 8.78 0.11 23.00
N PRO A 284 7.93 -0.73 22.39
CA PRO A 284 8.29 -2.12 22.07
C PRO A 284 9.54 -2.28 21.20
N PHE A 285 9.77 -1.40 20.21
CA PHE A 285 10.97 -1.41 19.38
C PHE A 285 12.24 -1.29 20.22
N PHE A 286 12.29 -0.29 21.12
CA PHE A 286 13.43 -0.08 22.01
C PHE A 286 13.52 -1.08 23.16
N ALA A 287 12.46 -1.83 23.46
CA ALA A 287 12.50 -2.92 24.43
C ALA A 287 13.05 -4.23 23.84
N SER A 288 13.13 -4.36 22.50
CA SER A 288 13.59 -5.57 21.83
C SER A 288 15.12 -5.72 21.95
N PRO A 289 15.63 -6.80 22.60
CA PRO A 289 17.07 -7.02 22.71
C PRO A 289 17.73 -7.28 21.34
N TYR A 290 16.98 -7.86 20.41
CA TYR A 290 17.45 -8.19 19.07
C TYR A 290 17.78 -6.94 18.25
N ILE A 291 16.81 -6.02 18.17
CA ILE A 291 16.90 -4.75 17.43
C ILE A 291 18.05 -3.91 17.99
N ASN A 292 18.09 -3.72 19.32
CA ASN A 292 19.13 -2.89 19.96
C ASN A 292 20.54 -3.54 19.96
N GLY A 293 20.62 -4.85 19.78
CA GLY A 293 21.85 -5.63 19.89
C GLY A 293 22.75 -5.48 18.66
N VAL A 294 22.32 -6.06 17.53
CA VAL A 294 23.14 -6.25 16.33
C VAL A 294 22.65 -5.39 15.18
N GLU A 295 21.34 -5.40 14.90
CA GLU A 295 20.76 -4.71 13.74
C GLU A 295 20.97 -3.21 13.79
N LEU A 296 20.59 -2.57 14.90
CA LEU A 296 20.61 -1.12 15.01
C LEU A 296 22.04 -0.56 15.00
N LYS A 297 23.01 -1.30 15.57
CA LYS A 297 24.44 -0.94 15.51
C LYS A 297 25.00 -1.04 14.10
N GLU A 298 24.66 -2.11 13.39
CA GLU A 298 25.14 -2.31 12.02
C GLU A 298 24.50 -1.30 11.05
N ALA A 299 23.20 -1.04 11.19
CA ALA A 299 22.49 0.00 10.44
C ALA A 299 23.15 1.37 10.64
N TYR A 300 23.47 1.73 11.89
CA TYR A 300 24.18 2.98 12.20
C TYR A 300 25.57 3.04 11.58
N ARG A 301 26.35 1.96 11.71
CA ARG A 301 27.70 1.88 11.13
C ARG A 301 27.67 2.09 9.62
N ARG A 302 26.71 1.49 8.91
CA ARG A 302 26.54 1.68 7.46
C ARG A 302 26.18 3.12 7.12
N HIS A 303 25.33 3.75 7.92
CA HIS A 303 24.96 5.15 7.75
C HIS A 303 26.13 6.11 7.93
N GLN A 304 26.96 5.91 8.96
CA GLN A 304 28.17 6.70 9.15
C GLN A 304 29.16 6.55 7.98
N LEU A 305 29.15 5.40 7.30
CA LEU A 305 29.99 5.13 6.13
C LEU A 305 29.36 5.57 4.80
N GLY A 306 28.17 6.18 4.81
CA GLY A 306 27.43 6.56 3.60
C GLY A 306 26.99 5.37 2.73
N LYS A 307 26.92 4.16 3.32
CA LYS A 307 26.55 2.91 2.62
C LYS A 307 25.06 2.60 2.67
N ALA A 308 24.33 3.21 3.61
CA ALA A 308 22.88 3.13 3.71
C ALA A 308 22.34 4.39 4.38
N GLU A 309 21.14 4.83 4.04
CA GLU A 309 20.45 5.89 4.75
C GLU A 309 19.54 5.32 5.84
N LEU A 310 19.41 6.01 6.97
CA LEU A 310 18.46 5.65 8.01
C LEU A 310 17.24 6.57 7.94
N LEU A 311 16.04 5.97 7.93
CA LEU A 311 14.79 6.69 8.05
C LEU A 311 14.08 6.28 9.35
N PRO A 312 14.25 7.05 10.44
CA PRO A 312 13.52 6.81 11.67
C PRO A 312 12.06 7.27 11.52
N VAL A 313 11.11 6.36 11.75
CA VAL A 313 9.66 6.64 11.73
C VAL A 313 9.11 6.49 13.13
N LEU A 314 8.62 7.57 13.73
CA LEU A 314 8.06 7.56 15.08
C LEU A 314 6.60 7.09 15.05
N LEU A 315 6.34 5.88 15.56
CA LEU A 315 4.99 5.32 15.62
C LEU A 315 4.17 5.93 16.76
N SER A 316 4.74 5.94 17.97
CA SER A 316 4.07 6.36 19.21
C SER A 316 5.01 7.20 20.09
N PRO A 317 4.50 7.99 21.06
CA PRO A 317 5.35 8.71 22.00
C PRO A 317 6.38 7.79 22.65
N CYS A 318 7.66 8.09 22.46
CA CYS A 318 8.75 7.23 22.90
C CYS A 318 9.92 8.04 23.47
N ALA A 319 10.03 8.10 24.80
CA ALA A 319 11.13 8.80 25.47
C ALA A 319 12.50 8.15 25.21
N ALA A 320 12.54 6.84 24.92
CA ALA A 320 13.77 6.14 24.60
C ALA A 320 14.44 6.68 23.32
N PHE A 321 13.65 7.09 22.32
CA PHE A 321 14.18 7.74 21.12
C PHE A 321 14.84 9.09 21.45
N ALA A 322 14.15 9.95 22.22
CA ALA A 322 14.63 11.29 22.57
C ALA A 322 15.98 11.25 23.32
N ASN A 323 16.18 10.22 24.15
CA ASN A 323 17.41 10.04 24.92
C ASN A 323 18.44 9.14 24.22
N HIS A 324 18.16 8.62 23.02
CA HIS A 324 19.07 7.69 22.36
C HIS A 324 20.35 8.42 21.90
N PRO A 325 21.56 7.89 22.14
CA PRO A 325 22.83 8.63 21.95
C PRO A 325 23.08 9.20 20.54
N TRP A 326 22.55 8.55 19.53
CA TRP A 326 22.74 8.93 18.12
C TRP A 326 21.46 8.93 17.27
N LEU A 327 20.41 8.19 17.66
CA LEU A 327 19.16 8.16 16.87
C LEU A 327 18.43 9.50 16.98
N SER A 328 18.44 10.12 18.17
CA SER A 328 17.85 11.44 18.42
C SER A 328 18.45 12.57 17.55
N LYS A 329 19.63 12.35 16.96
CA LYS A 329 20.32 13.30 16.08
C LYS A 329 19.92 13.15 14.62
N LEU A 330 19.24 12.06 14.26
CA LEU A 330 18.77 11.82 12.90
C LEU A 330 17.44 12.52 12.66
N GLN A 331 17.18 12.90 11.41
CA GLN A 331 15.90 13.47 11.01
C GLN A 331 14.83 12.37 10.98
N ALA A 332 13.99 12.33 12.02
CA ALA A 332 12.87 11.42 12.11
C ALA A 332 11.60 11.99 11.46
N VAL A 333 10.68 11.09 11.08
CA VAL A 333 9.38 11.41 10.48
C VAL A 333 8.26 10.69 11.23
N PRO A 334 7.00 11.11 11.10
CA PRO A 334 6.54 12.32 10.40
C PRO A 334 6.80 13.61 11.18
N SER A 335 7.11 14.69 10.46
CA SER A 335 7.38 16.01 11.03
C SER A 335 6.46 17.07 10.42
N VAL A 336 5.85 17.90 11.27
CA VAL A 336 4.98 19.01 10.87
C VAL A 336 5.64 20.31 11.33
N ASN A 337 5.92 21.24 10.41
CA ASN A 337 6.60 22.50 10.69
C ASN A 337 7.93 22.33 11.46
N GLY A 338 8.68 21.28 11.12
CA GLY A 338 9.96 20.94 11.78
C GLY A 338 9.81 20.27 13.15
N GLN A 339 8.59 20.02 13.62
CA GLN A 339 8.33 19.31 14.86
C GLN A 339 7.94 17.85 14.58
N LEU A 340 8.73 16.92 15.11
CA LEU A 340 8.43 15.50 15.09
C LEU A 340 7.13 15.20 15.84
N ARG A 341 6.23 14.44 15.21
CA ARG A 341 4.99 13.97 15.83
C ARG A 341 4.86 12.45 15.61
N PRO A 342 4.44 11.67 16.61
CA PRO A 342 4.22 10.24 16.42
C PRO A 342 2.98 9.99 15.54
N LEU A 343 2.99 8.92 14.75
CA LEU A 343 1.84 8.52 13.92
C LEU A 343 0.54 8.39 14.72
N THR A 344 0.59 7.89 15.96
CA THR A 344 -0.59 7.80 16.83
C THR A 344 -1.17 9.15 17.29
N SER A 345 -0.47 10.27 17.07
CA SER A 345 -0.96 11.62 17.42
C SER A 345 -1.67 12.33 16.28
N PHE A 346 -1.62 11.78 15.07
CA PHE A 346 -2.32 12.34 13.92
C PHE A 346 -3.81 12.02 14.05
N ASN A 347 -4.64 13.04 13.82
CA ASN A 347 -6.08 12.86 13.71
C ASN A 347 -6.43 12.31 12.32
N PRO A 348 -7.68 11.91 12.06
CA PRO A 348 -8.08 11.41 10.75
C PRO A 348 -7.80 12.39 9.60
N THR A 349 -7.80 13.71 9.88
CA THR A 349 -7.66 14.77 8.86
C THR A 349 -6.23 15.13 8.48
N VAL A 350 -5.22 14.59 9.16
CA VAL A 350 -3.83 14.76 8.75
C VAL A 350 -3.23 13.39 8.60
N ASN A 351 -3.01 12.98 7.36
CA ASN A 351 -2.42 11.68 7.09
C ASN A 351 -0.94 11.65 7.48
N GLY A 352 -0.64 11.24 8.72
CA GLY A 352 0.75 11.09 9.17
C GLY A 352 1.57 10.17 8.26
N TRP A 353 0.93 9.22 7.59
CA TRP A 353 1.59 8.35 6.63
C TRP A 353 1.93 9.02 5.30
N HIS A 354 1.13 9.99 4.85
CA HIS A 354 1.48 10.82 3.69
C HIS A 354 2.81 11.54 3.93
N LEU A 355 3.02 12.07 5.14
CA LEU A 355 4.30 12.72 5.49
C LEU A 355 5.48 11.74 5.49
N VAL A 356 5.25 10.47 5.84
CA VAL A 356 6.26 9.41 5.72
C VAL A 356 6.55 9.10 4.25
N ASP A 357 5.51 9.01 3.41
CA ASP A 357 5.63 8.75 1.97
C ASP A 357 6.41 9.86 1.26
N VAL A 358 6.06 11.12 1.51
CA VAL A 358 6.77 12.31 1.00
C VAL A 358 8.24 12.27 1.39
N ALA A 359 8.55 11.98 2.65
CA ALA A 359 9.93 11.89 3.12
C ALA A 359 10.69 10.73 2.47
N LEU A 360 10.04 9.58 2.31
CA LEU A 360 10.63 8.41 1.67
C LEU A 360 10.89 8.65 0.18
N ARG A 361 9.94 9.22 -0.56
CA ARG A 361 10.12 9.61 -1.97
C ARG A 361 11.25 10.62 -2.14
N LYS A 362 11.33 11.62 -1.26
CA LYS A 362 12.44 12.59 -1.25
C LYS A 362 13.77 11.87 -1.03
N LEU A 363 13.85 10.98 -0.04
CA LEU A 363 15.05 10.19 0.25
C LEU A 363 15.47 9.32 -0.95
N ILE A 364 14.51 8.64 -1.58
CA ILE A 364 14.74 7.83 -2.79
C ILE A 364 15.34 8.69 -3.90
N SER A 365 14.75 9.86 -4.18
CA SER A 365 15.25 10.78 -5.21
C SER A 365 16.66 11.31 -4.90
N GLU A 366 16.96 11.62 -3.64
CA GLU A 366 18.30 12.05 -3.22
C GLU A 366 19.35 10.94 -3.39
N ILE A 367 19.03 9.70 -3.01
CA ILE A 367 19.93 8.56 -3.20
C ILE A 367 20.11 8.27 -4.69
N ALA A 368 19.02 8.36 -5.47
CA ALA A 368 19.03 8.17 -6.91
C ALA A 368 19.97 9.16 -7.61
N ALA A 369 19.97 10.43 -7.18
CA ALA A 369 20.86 11.45 -7.72
C ALA A 369 22.34 11.24 -7.37
N ARG A 370 22.63 10.55 -6.25
CA ARG A 370 24.01 10.26 -5.80
C ARG A 370 24.60 8.99 -6.41
N LYS A 371 23.76 8.01 -6.78
CA LYS A 371 24.21 6.77 -7.39
C LYS A 371 24.44 6.96 -8.89
N PRO A 372 25.64 6.65 -9.44
CA PRO A 372 25.80 6.62 -10.88
C PRO A 372 24.84 5.59 -11.47
N THR A 373 24.08 6.00 -12.49
CA THR A 373 23.13 5.13 -13.21
C THR A 373 23.87 3.86 -13.60
N ARG A 374 23.44 2.71 -13.08
CA ARG A 374 23.99 1.42 -13.52
C ARG A 374 23.65 1.29 -15.00
N ARG A 375 24.65 1.49 -15.86
CA ARG A 375 24.58 1.22 -17.31
C ARG A 375 24.47 -0.27 -17.56
#